data_AF-E9D513-F1
#
_entry.id   AF-E9D513-F1
#
_cell.length_a   1.000
_cell.length_b   1.000
_cell.length_c   1.000
_cell.angle_alpha   90.00
_cell.angle_beta   90.00
_cell.angle_gamma   90.00
#
_symmetry.space_group_name_H-M   'P 1'
#
loop_
_entity.id
_entity.type
_entity.pdbx_description
1 polymer ?
#
loop_
_entity_poly.entity_id
_entity_poly.type
_entity_poly.pdbx_seq_one_letter_code
_entity_poly.pdbx_strand_id
1 'polypeptide(L)'
;MTDGSPHSKGRELTQIRVPVPIKIPYPHFAMIAIDHAGDIKYHTSFSAERDCYHIFDRDVKERFLQLADTRRGALSEVDKDSELDERRVDLRIGDKETVKAYYYAAFRGFQQINCRTLSRAWIRFIEPKKQAMYPYKKGPVTKPPWWPADVEHREPDHLKTPCRVQLLVHILKLCTVTADQLEDAGKDVRRQITPVERWEILEEICMVRRMEERYERGEIDANTTVNVVNRSKKRVSSSSAGVTSPTSFD
;
A
#
# COMPACT_ATOMS: atom_id res chain seq x y z
N MET A 1 -45.12 -47.65 -23.01
CA MET A 1 -44.46 -48.54 -23.98
C MET A 1 -43.77 -47.66 -25.00
N THR A 2 -42.46 -47.91 -25.17
CA THR A 2 -41.55 -47.56 -26.31
C THR A 2 -41.37 -46.07 -26.67
N ASP A 3 -40.17 -45.48 -26.45
CA ASP A 3 -38.96 -45.52 -27.33
C ASP A 3 -39.07 -44.50 -28.48
N GLY A 4 -38.10 -43.68 -28.91
CA GLY A 4 -36.67 -43.54 -28.61
C GLY A 4 -36.14 -42.22 -29.22
N SER A 5 -34.88 -41.91 -28.87
CA SER A 5 -34.04 -40.72 -29.17
C SER A 5 -33.76 -40.46 -30.68
N PRO A 6 -32.81 -39.59 -31.11
CA PRO A 6 -32.16 -38.39 -30.51
C PRO A 6 -32.05 -37.21 -31.51
N HIS A 7 -31.65 -35.99 -31.11
CA HIS A 7 -30.80 -35.10 -31.96
C HIS A 7 -29.96 -34.14 -31.09
N SER A 8 -28.69 -34.52 -30.93
CA SER A 8 -27.48 -33.70 -31.02
C SER A 8 -27.39 -32.37 -30.25
N LYS A 9 -26.80 -32.44 -29.04
CA LYS A 9 -26.20 -31.29 -28.34
C LYS A 9 -24.89 -30.89 -29.04
N GLY A 10 -24.93 -29.82 -29.83
CA GLY A 10 -23.73 -29.09 -30.23
C GLY A 10 -23.17 -28.30 -29.06
N ARG A 11 -21.92 -28.56 -28.69
CA ARG A 11 -21.17 -27.76 -27.70
C ARG A 11 -20.86 -26.40 -28.32
N GLU A 12 -21.49 -25.35 -27.80
CA GLU A 12 -21.12 -23.98 -28.13
C GLU A 12 -19.82 -23.65 -27.37
N LEU A 13 -18.72 -23.58 -28.12
CA LEU A 13 -17.42 -23.13 -27.63
C LEU A 13 -17.57 -21.67 -27.17
N THR A 14 -17.32 -21.44 -25.89
CA THR A 14 -17.26 -20.11 -25.28
C THR A 14 -16.34 -19.20 -26.09
N GLN A 15 -16.95 -18.28 -26.83
CA GLN A 15 -16.23 -17.24 -27.55
C GLN A 15 -15.39 -16.44 -26.57
N ILE A 16 -14.07 -16.50 -26.75
CA ILE A 16 -13.11 -15.59 -26.14
C ILE A 16 -13.51 -14.18 -26.59
N ARG A 17 -14.06 -13.36 -25.68
CA ARG A 17 -14.35 -11.94 -25.95
C ARG A 17 -13.03 -11.24 -26.26
N VAL A 18 -12.80 -10.97 -27.54
CA VAL A 18 -11.74 -10.06 -27.99
C VAL A 18 -12.17 -8.64 -27.58
N PRO A 19 -11.32 -7.83 -26.92
CA PRO A 19 -11.72 -6.48 -26.49
C PRO A 19 -12.05 -5.62 -27.71
N VAL A 20 -13.28 -5.09 -27.76
CA VAL A 20 -13.68 -4.14 -28.81
C VAL A 20 -12.87 -2.85 -28.62
N PRO A 21 -12.18 -2.32 -29.65
CA PRO A 21 -11.45 -1.06 -29.55
C PRO A 21 -12.41 0.09 -29.22
N ILE A 22 -12.13 0.81 -28.14
CA ILE A 22 -12.91 1.99 -27.76
C ILE A 22 -12.68 3.07 -28.83
N LYS A 23 -13.70 3.38 -29.65
CA LYS A 23 -13.67 4.52 -30.57
C LYS A 23 -13.90 5.80 -29.77
N ILE A 24 -12.84 6.57 -29.56
CA ILE A 24 -12.91 7.90 -28.94
C ILE A 24 -13.13 8.92 -30.06
N PRO A 25 -14.25 9.67 -30.08
CA PRO A 25 -14.63 10.54 -31.20
C PRO A 25 -13.88 11.88 -31.23
N TYR A 26 -12.80 12.00 -30.44
CA TYR A 26 -12.02 13.23 -30.30
C TYR A 26 -10.62 13.03 -30.87
N PRO A 27 -10.13 13.94 -31.73
CA PRO A 27 -8.81 13.83 -32.36
C PRO A 27 -7.65 14.03 -31.38
N HIS A 28 -7.90 14.75 -30.28
CA HIS A 28 -6.92 15.03 -29.23
C HIS A 28 -7.47 14.52 -27.90
N PHE A 29 -6.86 13.46 -27.37
CA PHE A 29 -7.26 12.88 -26.10
C PHE A 29 -6.07 12.25 -25.35
N ALA A 30 -6.23 12.16 -24.04
CA ALA A 30 -5.42 11.37 -23.14
C ALA A 30 -6.35 10.74 -22.11
N MET A 31 -6.28 9.42 -21.96
CA MET A 31 -7.14 8.64 -21.08
C MET A 31 -6.30 7.78 -20.14
N ILE A 32 -6.64 7.82 -18.86
CA ILE A 32 -6.11 6.94 -17.82
C ILE A 32 -7.22 5.99 -17.37
N ALA A 33 -6.90 4.70 -17.28
CA ALA A 33 -7.84 3.65 -16.90
C ALA A 33 -7.16 2.64 -15.97
N ILE A 34 -7.96 1.88 -15.23
CA ILE A 34 -7.50 0.71 -14.45
C ILE A 34 -8.15 -0.52 -15.08
N ASP A 35 -7.33 -1.49 -15.45
CA ASP A 35 -7.82 -2.74 -16.00
C ASP A 35 -8.34 -3.70 -14.91
N HIS A 36 -8.84 -4.86 -15.33
CA HIS A 36 -9.40 -5.87 -14.43
C HIS A 36 -8.37 -6.46 -13.45
N ALA A 37 -7.08 -6.39 -13.78
CA ALA A 37 -5.99 -6.83 -12.90
C ALA A 37 -5.60 -5.75 -11.87
N GLY A 38 -6.14 -4.53 -12.00
CA GLY A 38 -5.81 -3.40 -11.14
C GLY A 38 -4.64 -2.57 -11.66
N ASP A 39 -4.14 -2.85 -12.86
CA ASP A 39 -3.02 -2.14 -13.45
C ASP A 39 -3.50 -0.90 -14.21
N ILE A 40 -2.71 0.18 -14.12
CA ILE A 40 -3.01 1.41 -14.83
C ILE A 40 -2.64 1.26 -16.30
N LYS A 41 -3.56 1.67 -17.17
CA LYS A 41 -3.37 1.78 -18.61
C LYS A 41 -3.54 3.23 -19.06
N TYR A 42 -2.72 3.63 -20.02
CA TYR A 42 -2.79 4.93 -20.67
C TYR A 42 -3.15 4.74 -22.13
N HIS A 43 -4.08 5.55 -22.63
CA HIS A 43 -4.41 5.60 -24.05
C HIS A 43 -4.39 7.07 -24.47
N THR A 44 -3.55 7.41 -25.44
CA THR A 44 -3.38 8.79 -25.91
C THR A 44 -3.50 8.85 -27.43
N SER A 45 -4.02 9.98 -27.92
CA SER A 45 -3.86 10.39 -29.32
C SER A 45 -2.39 10.67 -29.65
N PHE A 46 -2.02 10.55 -30.93
CA PHE A 46 -0.65 10.83 -31.41
C PHE A 46 -0.12 12.22 -31.00
N SER A 47 -1.01 13.21 -30.98
CA SER A 47 -0.70 14.58 -30.56
C SER A 47 -0.37 14.73 -29.07
N ALA A 48 -0.86 13.83 -28.22
CA ALA A 48 -0.67 13.88 -26.76
C ALA A 48 0.37 12.87 -26.26
N GLU A 49 0.85 11.98 -27.13
CA GLU A 49 1.77 10.89 -26.76
C GLU A 49 3.14 11.42 -26.33
N ARG A 50 3.66 12.45 -27.01
CA ARG A 50 4.96 13.06 -26.69
C ARG A 50 4.99 13.74 -25.32
N ASP A 51 3.86 14.28 -24.88
CA ASP A 51 3.73 14.99 -23.60
C ASP A 51 2.99 14.17 -22.53
N CYS A 52 2.78 12.86 -22.77
CA CYS A 52 1.97 12.02 -21.88
C CYS A 52 2.54 11.92 -20.46
N TYR A 53 3.87 12.03 -20.30
CA TYR A 53 4.56 12.04 -19.01
C TYR A 53 4.31 13.32 -18.20
N HIS A 54 3.96 14.43 -18.85
CA HIS A 54 3.58 15.68 -18.20
C HIS A 54 2.08 15.70 -17.85
N ILE A 55 1.24 15.03 -18.64
CA ILE A 55 -0.21 14.90 -18.39
C ILE A 55 -0.49 13.88 -17.28
N PHE A 56 0.21 12.73 -17.33
CA PHE A 56 0.10 11.64 -16.36
C PHE A 56 1.34 11.56 -15.49
N ASP A 57 1.66 12.69 -14.85
CA ASP A 57 2.74 12.71 -13.89
C ASP A 57 2.48 11.76 -12.71
N ARG A 58 3.50 11.63 -11.87
CA ARG A 58 3.44 10.76 -10.70
C ARG A 58 2.28 11.14 -9.76
N ASP A 59 1.98 12.42 -9.59
CA ASP A 59 0.93 12.89 -8.69
C ASP A 59 -0.47 12.57 -9.25
N VAL A 60 -0.68 12.73 -10.56
CA VAL A 60 -1.93 12.36 -11.25
C VAL A 60 -2.19 10.86 -11.15
N LYS A 61 -1.15 10.04 -11.37
CA LYS A 61 -1.22 8.59 -11.24
C LYS A 61 -1.63 8.17 -9.82
N GLU A 62 -1.02 8.79 -8.82
CA GLU A 62 -1.27 8.49 -7.41
C GLU A 62 -2.68 8.89 -6.97
N ARG A 63 -3.15 10.07 -7.36
CA ARG A 63 -4.52 10.54 -7.08
C ARG A 63 -5.57 9.68 -7.76
N PHE A 64 -5.31 9.25 -8.99
CA PHE A 64 -6.24 8.39 -9.73
C PHE A 64 -6.41 7.01 -9.05
N LEU A 65 -5.30 6.39 -8.62
CA LEU A 65 -5.35 5.15 -7.84
C LEU A 65 -6.10 5.34 -6.52
N GLN A 66 -5.86 6.45 -5.82
CA GLN A 66 -6.53 6.75 -4.56
C GLN A 66 -8.05 6.83 -4.74
N LEU A 67 -8.53 7.53 -5.77
CA LEU A 67 -9.96 7.66 -6.06
C LEU A 67 -10.61 6.34 -6.48
N ALA A 68 -9.89 5.53 -7.26
CA ALA A 68 -10.37 4.22 -7.69
C ALA A 68 -10.50 3.22 -6.54
N ASP A 69 -9.57 3.27 -5.58
CA ASP A 69 -9.62 2.45 -4.36
C ASP A 69 -10.76 2.89 -3.43
N THR A 70 -11.01 4.19 -3.28
CA THR A 70 -12.13 4.71 -2.48
C THR A 70 -13.48 4.22 -3.00
N ARG A 71 -13.69 4.15 -4.33
CA ARG A 71 -14.95 3.64 -4.92
C ARG A 71 -15.13 2.13 -4.74
N ARG A 72 -14.05 1.36 -4.68
CA ARG A 72 -14.13 -0.08 -4.36
C ARG A 72 -14.63 -0.30 -2.93
N GLY A 73 -14.30 0.57 -1.98
CA GLY A 73 -14.72 0.46 -0.58
C GLY A 73 -16.16 0.92 -0.27
N ALA A 74 -16.80 1.66 -1.18
CA ALA A 74 -18.17 2.20 -1.02
C ALA A 74 -19.27 1.25 -1.53
N LEU A 75 -18.94 0.25 -2.35
CA LEU A 75 -19.92 -0.72 -2.88
C LEU A 75 -20.07 -1.97 -1.98
N SER A 76 -19.37 -2.04 -0.86
CA SER A 76 -19.29 -3.23 0.01
C SER A 76 -19.79 -2.97 1.44
N GLU A 77 -20.74 -2.05 1.65
CA GLU A 77 -21.14 -1.61 3.00
C GLU A 77 -22.03 -2.59 3.78
N VAL A 78 -22.45 -3.71 3.19
CA VAL A 78 -23.42 -4.62 3.83
C VAL A 78 -22.77 -5.83 4.55
N ASP A 79 -21.46 -6.09 4.37
CA ASP A 79 -20.75 -7.27 4.96
C ASP A 79 -19.41 -6.93 5.67
N LYS A 80 -19.19 -5.69 6.15
CA LYS A 80 -17.86 -5.27 6.67
C LYS A 80 -17.47 -5.88 8.03
N ASP A 81 -18.42 -6.10 8.93
CA ASP A 81 -18.08 -6.45 10.33
C ASP A 81 -17.59 -7.90 10.50
N SER A 82 -18.07 -8.84 9.69
CA SER A 82 -17.59 -10.24 9.71
C SER A 82 -16.24 -10.42 9.00
N GLU A 83 -16.01 -9.67 7.92
CA GLU A 83 -14.77 -9.74 7.13
C GLU A 83 -13.58 -9.02 7.81
N LEU A 84 -13.83 -8.13 8.78
CA LEU A 84 -12.80 -7.49 9.59
C LEU A 84 -12.23 -8.42 10.68
N ASP A 85 -13.04 -9.32 11.22
CA ASP A 85 -12.62 -10.32 12.22
C ASP A 85 -11.72 -11.40 11.60
N GLU A 86 -12.07 -11.89 10.40
CA GLU A 86 -11.25 -12.86 9.63
C GLU A 86 -9.88 -12.31 9.19
N ARG A 87 -9.68 -10.99 9.24
CA ARG A 87 -8.43 -10.32 8.87
C ARG A 87 -7.54 -9.99 10.06
N ARG A 88 -7.95 -10.24 11.31
CA ARG A 88 -7.11 -9.97 12.48
C ARG A 88 -6.15 -11.13 12.76
N VAL A 89 -4.93 -10.81 13.17
CA VAL A 89 -3.89 -11.78 13.51
C VAL A 89 -3.19 -11.37 14.79
N ASP A 90 -2.76 -12.36 15.56
CA ASP A 90 -1.99 -12.13 16.78
C ASP A 90 -0.53 -11.89 16.44
N LEU A 91 -0.06 -10.68 16.71
CA LEU A 91 1.31 -10.26 16.54
C LEU A 91 2.05 -10.41 17.88
N ARG A 92 3.01 -11.33 17.95
CA ARG A 92 3.87 -11.51 19.12
C ARG A 92 4.94 -10.42 19.19
N ILE A 93 4.97 -9.65 20.28
CA ILE A 93 5.83 -8.47 20.41
C ILE A 93 7.32 -8.81 20.52
N GLY A 94 7.67 -9.96 21.11
CA GLY A 94 9.06 -10.42 21.17
C GLY A 94 9.65 -10.81 19.81
N ASP A 95 8.81 -11.04 18.80
CA ASP A 95 9.26 -11.33 17.43
C ASP A 95 9.54 -10.02 16.67
N LYS A 96 10.76 -9.51 16.85
CA LYS A 96 11.22 -8.25 16.27
C LYS A 96 11.14 -8.22 14.74
N GLU A 97 11.34 -9.35 14.07
CA GLU A 97 11.30 -9.43 12.61
C GLU A 97 9.86 -9.34 12.11
N THR A 98 8.94 -10.08 12.74
CA THR A 98 7.50 -10.03 12.41
C THR A 98 6.90 -8.67 12.74
N VAL A 99 7.23 -8.06 13.88
CA VAL A 99 6.81 -6.69 14.24
C VAL A 99 7.33 -5.67 13.22
N LYS A 100 8.60 -5.77 12.82
CA LYS A 100 9.17 -4.91 11.78
C LYS A 100 8.42 -5.10 10.46
N ALA A 101 8.20 -6.35 10.02
CA ALA A 101 7.47 -6.65 8.79
C ALA A 101 6.04 -6.09 8.81
N TYR A 102 5.37 -6.18 9.97
CA TYR A 102 4.07 -5.57 10.21
C TYR A 102 4.12 -4.05 9.98
N TYR A 103 5.09 -3.31 10.56
CA TYR A 103 5.19 -1.86 10.33
C TYR A 103 5.37 -1.53 8.84
N TYR A 104 6.22 -2.27 8.12
CA TYR A 104 6.37 -2.09 6.67
C TYR A 104 5.04 -2.32 5.93
N ALA A 105 4.29 -3.36 6.28
CA ALA A 105 2.98 -3.65 5.68
C ALA A 105 1.96 -2.57 6.03
N ALA A 106 1.93 -2.11 7.28
CA ALA A 106 1.02 -1.09 7.77
C ALA A 106 1.27 0.26 7.08
N PHE A 107 2.53 0.73 6.99
CA PHE A 107 2.84 1.95 6.26
C PHE A 107 2.59 1.83 4.75
N ARG A 108 2.77 0.64 4.15
CA ARG A 108 2.33 0.42 2.75
C ARG A 108 0.80 0.56 2.62
N GLY A 109 0.05 0.00 3.55
CA GLY A 109 -1.42 0.14 3.64
C GLY A 109 -1.88 1.56 3.96
N PHE A 110 -1.09 2.33 4.70
CA PHE A 110 -1.30 3.75 4.97
C PHE A 110 -1.20 4.59 3.70
N GLN A 111 -0.63 4.04 2.63
CA GLN A 111 -0.42 4.65 1.33
C GLN A 111 0.62 5.76 1.31
N GLN A 112 1.21 5.93 0.13
CA GLN A 112 2.38 6.78 -0.03
C GLN A 112 2.09 8.27 0.16
N ILE A 113 0.88 8.73 -0.17
CA ILE A 113 0.47 10.13 -0.05
C ILE A 113 0.38 10.52 1.43
N ASN A 114 -0.20 9.64 2.25
CA ASN A 114 -0.28 9.82 3.70
C ASN A 114 1.11 9.65 4.35
N CYS A 115 1.92 8.70 3.88
CA CYS A 115 3.31 8.56 4.32
C CYS A 115 4.15 9.82 4.04
N ARG A 116 3.92 10.50 2.91
CA ARG A 116 4.57 11.78 2.55
C ARG A 116 4.18 12.86 3.55
N THR A 117 2.89 12.99 3.83
CA THR A 117 2.36 13.94 4.81
C THR A 117 2.90 13.68 6.22
N LEU A 118 2.85 12.43 6.68
CA LEU A 118 3.27 12.03 8.02
C LEU A 118 4.78 12.19 8.24
N SER A 119 5.60 11.77 7.26
CA SER A 119 7.06 11.87 7.37
C SER A 119 7.53 13.31 7.54
N ARG A 120 6.89 14.29 6.87
CA ARG A 120 7.19 15.71 7.07
C ARG A 120 6.88 16.17 8.50
N ALA A 121 5.76 15.74 9.06
CA ALA A 121 5.37 16.07 10.43
C ALA A 121 6.35 15.48 11.45
N TRP A 122 6.67 14.20 11.32
CA TRP A 122 7.62 13.51 12.20
C TRP A 122 9.03 14.07 12.10
N ILE A 123 9.55 14.35 10.89
CA ILE A 123 10.88 14.98 10.73
C ILE A 123 10.93 16.36 11.39
N ARG A 124 9.86 17.17 11.25
CA ARG A 124 9.78 18.47 11.91
C ARG A 124 9.75 18.32 13.44
N PHE A 125 9.08 17.31 13.95
CA PHE A 125 9.00 17.06 15.38
C PHE A 125 10.36 16.63 15.96
N ILE A 126 11.02 15.63 15.35
CA ILE A 126 12.30 15.12 15.86
C ILE A 126 13.48 16.05 15.60
N GLU A 127 13.37 16.92 14.58
CA GLU A 127 14.42 17.86 14.21
C GLU A 127 13.79 19.18 13.70
N PRO A 128 13.32 20.07 14.61
CA PRO A 128 12.63 21.31 14.22
C PRO A 128 13.47 22.23 13.33
N LYS A 129 14.80 22.22 13.50
CA LYS A 129 15.75 23.00 12.70
C LYS A 129 16.38 22.19 11.55
N LYS A 130 15.72 21.11 11.11
CA LYS A 130 16.23 20.18 10.09
C LYS A 130 16.80 20.85 8.86
N GLN A 131 16.06 21.80 8.29
CA GLN A 131 16.46 22.45 7.04
C GLN A 131 17.67 23.36 7.20
N ALA A 132 17.86 23.96 8.38
CA ALA A 132 18.99 24.82 8.68
C ALA A 132 20.25 24.01 9.02
N MET A 133 20.11 22.98 9.86
CA MET A 133 21.25 22.17 10.34
C MET A 133 21.67 21.08 9.35
N TYR A 134 20.70 20.49 8.65
CA TYR A 134 20.89 19.33 7.78
C TYR A 134 20.17 19.52 6.44
N PRO A 135 20.55 20.54 5.63
CA PRO A 135 19.87 20.85 4.39
C PRO A 135 20.00 19.71 3.37
N TYR A 136 18.94 19.41 2.61
CA TYR A 136 18.96 18.33 1.61
C TYR A 136 19.88 18.60 0.40
N LYS A 137 20.15 19.87 0.06
CA LYS A 137 20.94 20.26 -1.13
C LYS A 137 22.37 19.71 -1.12
N LYS A 138 22.93 19.44 0.05
CA LYS A 138 24.28 18.88 0.22
C LYS A 138 24.27 17.35 0.36
N GLY A 139 23.11 16.71 0.18
CA GLY A 139 22.96 15.26 0.08
C GLY A 139 23.58 14.52 1.27
N PRO A 140 24.42 13.49 1.03
CA PRO A 140 25.04 12.70 2.10
C PRO A 140 25.90 13.50 3.09
N VAL A 141 26.49 14.63 2.67
CA VAL A 141 27.42 15.43 3.50
C VAL A 141 26.73 16.03 4.72
N THR A 142 25.45 16.39 4.59
CA THR A 142 24.62 16.98 5.64
C THR A 142 23.56 16.02 6.14
N LYS A 143 23.77 14.71 5.95
CA LYS A 143 22.85 13.69 6.46
C LYS A 143 22.88 13.71 8.01
N PRO A 144 21.72 13.86 8.69
CA PRO A 144 21.69 13.80 10.15
C PRO A 144 22.11 12.42 10.66
N PRO A 145 22.69 12.32 11.88
CA PRO A 145 23.08 11.04 12.47
C PRO A 145 21.93 10.03 12.64
N TRP A 146 20.71 10.53 12.87
CA TRP A 146 19.51 9.69 13.00
C TRP A 146 18.92 9.26 11.65
N TRP A 147 19.40 9.78 10.52
CA TRP A 147 18.86 9.39 9.21
C TRP A 147 19.42 8.02 8.80
N PRO A 148 18.60 7.09 8.28
CA PRO A 148 19.08 5.76 7.93
C PRO A 148 20.26 5.80 6.96
N ALA A 149 21.29 4.97 7.23
CA ALA A 149 22.49 4.91 6.40
C ALA A 149 22.15 4.54 4.93
N ASP A 150 21.21 3.62 4.77
CA ASP A 150 20.76 3.03 3.51
C ASP A 150 19.59 3.78 2.82
N VAL A 151 19.13 4.88 3.40
CA VAL A 151 18.13 5.77 2.77
C VAL A 151 18.79 7.04 2.26
N GLU A 152 18.50 7.41 1.02
CA GLU A 152 18.99 8.67 0.44
C GLU A 152 18.55 9.87 1.29
N HIS A 153 19.46 10.84 1.50
CA HIS A 153 19.12 12.06 2.21
C HIS A 153 18.43 13.05 1.25
N ARG A 154 17.11 12.91 1.12
CA ARG A 154 16.24 13.78 0.30
C ARG A 154 14.94 14.09 1.04
N GLU A 155 14.24 15.14 0.60
CA GLU A 155 12.90 15.42 1.10
C GLU A 155 11.98 14.21 0.90
N PRO A 156 11.06 13.92 1.85
CA PRO A 156 10.24 12.71 1.79
C PRO A 156 9.44 12.54 0.49
N ASP A 157 9.01 13.64 -0.10
CA ASP A 157 8.32 13.70 -1.38
C ASP A 157 9.13 13.11 -2.54
N HIS A 158 10.44 13.35 -2.49
CA HIS A 158 11.39 12.96 -3.53
C HIS A 158 12.00 11.57 -3.27
N LEU A 159 11.67 10.94 -2.14
CA LEU A 159 11.99 9.54 -1.91
C LEU A 159 11.07 8.62 -2.71
N LYS A 160 11.61 7.51 -3.18
CA LYS A 160 10.82 6.38 -3.69
C LYS A 160 10.00 5.79 -2.53
N THR A 161 8.82 5.26 -2.84
CA THR A 161 7.88 4.72 -1.83
C THR A 161 8.53 3.74 -0.85
N PRO A 162 9.37 2.76 -1.27
CA PRO A 162 10.03 1.85 -0.34
C PRO A 162 10.98 2.55 0.64
N CYS A 163 11.78 3.48 0.15
CA CYS A 163 12.72 4.26 0.96
C CYS A 163 11.99 5.17 1.97
N ARG A 164 10.83 5.72 1.57
CA ARG A 164 9.99 6.54 2.46
C ARG A 164 9.38 5.72 3.60
N VAL A 165 8.87 4.53 3.28
CA VAL A 165 8.36 3.59 4.29
C VAL A 165 9.48 3.20 5.25
N GLN A 166 10.65 2.88 4.73
CA GLN A 166 11.83 2.58 5.54
C GLN A 166 12.22 3.73 6.47
N LEU A 167 12.20 4.98 5.99
CA LEU A 167 12.43 6.16 6.82
C LEU A 167 11.42 6.28 7.96
N LEU A 168 10.13 6.08 7.69
CA LEU A 168 9.08 6.11 8.71
C LEU A 168 9.26 5.02 9.77
N VAL A 169 9.54 3.79 9.35
CA VAL A 169 9.82 2.67 10.27
C VAL A 169 11.06 2.97 11.11
N HIS A 170 12.09 3.60 10.52
CA HIS A 170 13.28 3.99 11.27
C HIS A 170 12.97 5.05 12.33
N ILE A 171 12.26 6.12 11.96
CA ILE A 171 11.87 7.18 12.90
C ILE A 171 11.00 6.62 14.03
N LEU A 172 10.06 5.73 13.72
CA LEU A 172 9.20 5.05 14.70
C LEU A 172 10.00 4.27 15.76
N LYS A 173 11.20 3.79 15.41
CA LYS A 173 12.06 2.97 16.26
C LYS A 173 13.26 3.73 16.85
N LEU A 174 13.30 5.06 16.70
CA LEU A 174 14.34 5.86 17.35
C LEU A 174 14.15 5.83 18.86
N CYS A 175 15.21 5.55 19.63
CA CYS A 175 15.14 5.50 21.10
C CYS A 175 14.87 6.86 21.76
N THR A 176 14.99 7.96 21.01
CA THR A 176 14.80 9.33 21.51
C THR A 176 13.35 9.81 21.47
N VAL A 177 12.44 9.03 20.88
CA VAL A 177 11.02 9.40 20.75
C VAL A 177 10.12 8.24 21.15
N THR A 178 8.93 8.56 21.64
CA THR A 178 7.90 7.57 21.98
C THR A 178 6.77 7.52 20.96
N ALA A 179 6.00 6.43 20.96
CA ALA A 179 4.78 6.29 20.17
C ALA A 179 3.81 7.45 20.40
N ASP A 180 3.60 7.86 21.66
CA ASP A 180 2.69 8.95 22.01
C ASP A 180 3.13 10.29 21.41
N GLN A 181 4.43 10.59 21.49
CA GLN A 181 5.01 11.80 20.90
C GLN A 181 4.83 11.84 19.38
N LEU A 182 5.06 10.70 18.70
CA LEU A 182 4.89 10.61 17.25
C LEU A 182 3.40 10.65 16.85
N GLU A 183 2.51 10.06 17.63
CA GLU A 183 1.07 10.14 17.40
C GLU A 183 0.58 11.59 17.53
N ASP A 184 1.00 12.29 18.58
CA ASP A 184 0.67 13.70 18.80
C ASP A 184 1.20 14.59 17.68
N ALA A 185 2.46 14.41 17.26
CA ALA A 185 3.01 15.11 16.10
C ALA A 185 2.25 14.81 14.80
N GLY A 186 1.64 13.61 14.69
CA GLY A 186 0.80 13.23 13.56
C GLY A 186 -0.57 13.91 13.54
N LYS A 187 -1.13 14.26 14.72
CA LYS A 187 -2.49 14.85 14.82
C LYS A 187 -2.60 16.18 14.06
N ASP A 188 -1.51 16.96 14.01
CA ASP A 188 -1.42 18.22 13.25
C ASP A 188 -1.74 18.04 11.75
N VAL A 189 -1.46 16.86 11.20
CA VAL A 189 -1.69 16.55 9.79
C VAL A 189 -2.85 15.58 9.57
N ARG A 190 -3.61 15.21 10.61
CA ARG A 190 -4.73 14.25 10.53
C ARG A 190 -5.75 14.62 9.45
N ARG A 191 -6.09 15.89 9.31
CA ARG A 191 -7.04 16.40 8.30
C ARG A 191 -6.54 16.25 6.84
N GLN A 192 -5.24 16.03 6.65
CA GLN A 192 -4.62 15.82 5.34
C GLN A 192 -4.47 14.33 5.00
N ILE A 193 -4.81 13.44 5.93
CA ILE A 193 -4.83 12.00 5.71
C ILE A 193 -6.09 11.65 4.93
N THR A 194 -5.95 10.91 3.85
CA THR A 194 -7.08 10.60 2.96
C THR A 194 -7.08 9.14 2.49
N PRO A 195 -8.25 8.47 2.55
CA PRO A 195 -9.48 8.89 3.23
C PRO A 195 -9.26 8.90 4.76
N VAL A 196 -10.19 9.50 5.49
CA VAL A 196 -10.00 9.83 6.92
C VAL A 196 -9.84 8.57 7.78
N GLU A 197 -10.44 7.45 7.38
CA GLU A 197 -10.40 6.15 8.05
C GLU A 197 -8.99 5.55 8.02
N ARG A 198 -8.12 5.96 7.09
CA ARG A 198 -6.71 5.52 7.10
C ARG A 198 -5.96 5.96 8.34
N TRP A 199 -6.48 6.93 9.08
CA TRP A 199 -5.94 7.30 10.38
C TRP A 199 -5.91 6.11 11.37
N GLU A 200 -6.88 5.19 11.29
CA GLU A 200 -6.92 3.99 12.14
C GLU A 200 -5.66 3.12 11.96
N ILE A 201 -5.04 3.14 10.78
CA ILE A 201 -3.78 2.43 10.52
C ILE A 201 -2.65 3.04 11.36
N LEU A 202 -2.61 4.36 11.49
CA LEU A 202 -1.61 5.04 12.30
C LEU A 202 -1.84 4.78 13.79
N GLU A 203 -3.10 4.81 14.24
CA GLU A 203 -3.46 4.47 15.62
C GLU A 203 -3.02 3.04 15.97
N GLU A 204 -3.25 2.07 15.07
CA GLU A 204 -2.79 0.69 15.22
C GLU A 204 -1.26 0.57 15.22
N ILE A 205 -0.55 1.31 14.36
CA ILE A 205 0.92 1.39 14.37
C ILE A 205 1.43 1.88 15.73
N CYS A 206 0.87 2.99 16.23
CA CYS A 206 1.25 3.56 17.52
C CYS A 206 0.92 2.62 18.67
N MET A 207 -0.23 1.93 18.64
CA MET A 207 -0.58 0.89 19.61
C MET A 207 0.46 -0.23 19.66
N VAL A 208 0.86 -0.79 18.51
CA VAL A 208 1.90 -1.83 18.45
C VAL A 208 3.24 -1.30 18.95
N ARG A 209 3.61 -0.05 18.61
CA ARG A 209 4.85 0.57 19.10
C ARG A 209 4.85 0.78 20.62
N ARG A 210 3.74 1.21 21.22
CA ARG A 210 3.60 1.28 22.69
C ARG A 210 3.89 -0.08 23.34
N MET A 211 3.36 -1.16 22.77
CA MET A 211 3.60 -2.50 23.28
C MET A 211 5.07 -2.90 23.11
N GLU A 212 5.70 -2.58 21.98
CA GLU A 212 7.14 -2.79 21.79
C GLU A 212 7.99 -2.01 22.80
N GLU A 213 7.65 -0.74 23.09
CA GLU A 213 8.35 0.08 24.09
C GLU A 213 8.23 -0.51 25.50
N ARG A 214 7.06 -1.04 25.87
CA ARG A 214 6.86 -1.73 27.15
C ARG A 214 7.72 -3.00 27.24
N TYR A 215 7.81 -3.75 26.14
CA TYR A 215 8.68 -4.92 26.06
C TYR A 215 10.17 -4.53 26.17
N GLU A 216 10.60 -3.47 25.48
CA GLU A 216 11.96 -2.93 25.57
C GLU A 216 12.34 -2.48 26.99
N ARG A 217 11.36 -2.01 27.78
CA ARG A 217 11.52 -1.67 29.21
C ARG A 217 11.40 -2.87 30.16
N GLY A 218 11.10 -4.06 29.65
CA GLY A 218 10.92 -5.28 30.47
C GLY A 218 9.61 -5.32 31.27
N GLU A 219 8.62 -4.51 30.92
CA GLU A 219 7.32 -4.44 31.61
C GLU A 219 6.36 -5.56 31.18
N ILE A 220 6.61 -6.16 30.01
CA ILE A 220 5.85 -7.29 29.45
C ILE A 220 6.81 -8.33 28.91
N ASP A 221 6.36 -9.58 28.83
CA ASP A 221 7.17 -10.68 28.32
C ASP A 221 7.17 -10.77 26.78
N ALA A 222 8.12 -11.54 26.23
CA ALA A 222 8.29 -11.71 24.79
C ALA A 222 7.13 -12.45 24.10
N ASN A 223 6.31 -13.20 24.85
CA ASN A 223 5.15 -13.93 24.35
C ASN A 223 3.86 -13.11 24.35
N THR A 224 3.88 -11.88 24.88
CA THR A 224 2.73 -10.97 24.80
C THR A 224 2.35 -10.75 23.33
N THR A 225 1.07 -10.97 23.02
CA THR A 225 0.50 -10.79 21.69
C THR A 225 -0.39 -9.55 21.64
N VAL A 226 -0.46 -8.95 20.45
CA VAL A 226 -1.35 -7.83 20.12
C VAL A 226 -2.14 -8.21 18.89
N ASN A 227 -3.46 -8.05 18.96
CA ASN A 227 -4.34 -8.34 17.84
C ASN A 227 -4.31 -7.17 16.84
N VAL A 228 -3.89 -7.45 15.60
CA VAL A 228 -3.70 -6.43 14.55
C VAL A 228 -4.35 -6.86 13.23
N VAL A 229 -4.72 -5.90 12.39
CA VAL A 229 -5.18 -6.18 11.04
C VAL A 229 -4.04 -6.74 10.18
N ASN A 230 -4.30 -7.87 9.53
CA ASN A 230 -3.37 -8.51 8.61
C ASN A 230 -3.29 -7.73 7.30
N ARG A 231 -2.21 -6.94 7.19
CA ARG A 231 -1.92 -6.09 6.01
C ARG A 231 -0.94 -6.76 5.04
N SER A 232 -0.56 -8.00 5.31
CA SER A 232 0.30 -8.81 4.44
C SER A 232 -0.50 -9.26 3.22
N LYS A 233 -0.11 -8.85 2.01
CA LYS A 233 -0.75 -9.36 0.79
C LYS A 233 -0.48 -10.86 0.63
N LYS A 234 -1.38 -11.72 1.11
CA LYS A 234 -1.42 -13.13 0.70
C LYS A 234 -2.42 -13.23 -0.47
N ARG A 235 -1.94 -13.02 -1.69
CA ARG A 235 -2.64 -13.57 -2.87
C ARG A 235 -2.22 -15.03 -2.98
N VAL A 236 -2.96 -15.93 -2.34
CA VAL A 236 -2.93 -17.33 -2.76
C VAL A 236 -3.85 -17.40 -3.97
N SER A 237 -3.30 -17.26 -5.17
CA SER A 237 -3.95 -17.83 -6.34
C SER A 237 -3.86 -19.34 -6.17
N SER A 238 -4.97 -19.98 -5.81
CA SER A 238 -5.15 -21.43 -5.94
C SER A 238 -5.15 -21.76 -7.43
N SER A 239 -3.96 -21.94 -8.01
CA SER A 239 -3.81 -22.67 -9.26
C SER A 239 -4.04 -24.14 -8.94
N SER A 240 -5.22 -24.67 -9.26
CA SER A 240 -5.44 -26.12 -9.29
C SER A 240 -4.57 -26.68 -10.41
N ALA A 241 -3.49 -27.34 -10.03
CA ALA A 241 -2.68 -28.17 -10.90
C ALA A 241 -3.52 -29.35 -11.37
N GLY A 242 -4.07 -29.26 -12.59
CA GLY A 242 -4.55 -30.41 -13.34
C GLY A 242 -3.35 -31.22 -13.81
N VAL A 243 -3.01 -32.27 -13.06
CA VAL A 243 -2.11 -33.33 -13.50
C VAL A 243 -2.68 -33.94 -14.79
N THR A 244 -1.94 -33.86 -15.89
CA THR A 244 -2.16 -34.72 -17.06
C THR A 244 -0.91 -35.53 -17.30
N SER A 245 -1.04 -36.84 -17.12
CA SER A 245 -0.03 -37.84 -17.43
C SER A 245 0.22 -37.89 -18.95
N PRO A 246 1.44 -38.17 -19.41
CA PRO A 246 1.71 -38.36 -20.83
C PRO A 246 1.23 -39.74 -21.28
N THR A 247 0.39 -39.77 -22.31
CA THR A 247 0.03 -40.99 -23.03
C THR A 247 1.05 -41.18 -24.15
N SER A 248 1.83 -42.24 -24.06
CA SER A 248 2.67 -42.78 -25.12
C SER A 248 1.78 -43.32 -26.26
N PHE A 249 2.15 -43.06 -27.51
CA PHE A 249 1.80 -43.92 -28.63
C PHE A 249 2.97 -43.93 -29.62
N ASP A 250 3.31 -45.16 -30.02
CA ASP A 250 4.18 -45.54 -31.14
C ASP A 250 3.71 -44.94 -32.48
#